data_AF-A0AAD1Z9M7-F1
#
_entry.id   AF-A0AAD1Z9M7-F1
#
_cell.length_a   1.000
_cell.length_b   1.000
_cell.length_c   1.000
_cell.angle_alpha   90.00
_cell.angle_beta   90.00
_cell.angle_gamma   90.00
#
_symmetry.space_group_name_H-M   'P 1'
#
loop_
_entity.id
_entity.type
_entity.pdbx_description
1 polymer ?
#
loop_
_entity_poly.entity_id
_entity_poly.type
_entity_poly.pdbx_seq_one_letter_code
_entity_poly.pdbx_strand_id
1 'polypeptide(L)'
;MGDKGRDIPMETQFLLLETKNGSSDNNEIVYTVVLPLVEGPIKASLQGNDKDEVELCLESRAIKTVGSVLGHSVYISAGTDPFETIHEAMMAVKLHLGTFRLRHEKKLPGIVDSFGWCTGMLSTTRLTGIKENEKFQNKVDHIAGMKNIIKFVKEKYSLKYVYIWHAIIGYWAGVQPEVKEMEEYGCFIEYLKLSKGVVENEQSHLASAGIDGVKVDGQCLLETLGNGLGGRVELISKYQQALDASVAKNFPDNECIACRSHNIDSFYCSKQTAIVRASEGFSPLKPISHTIYIASVAYNSVFLGEFMLPDWDMFHSLHPEAEYHGSAKAISGGPVYIRGDDVHLISEVALDSNWNGDCTVYSHRSGDLVTLSHNDDMLVSLKVLKHEIFTITPVKVLAPRFSFAPLGKGYEGEGNSNAEDRLRNLSIEVVALVSMKVKGCGRFGTYASAKLRKCRVGLSEVDFAYELASGLLRTNLLDMPHEDQKVHTVEIEL
;
A
#
# COMPACT_ATOMS: atom_id res chain seq x y z
N MET A 1 14.44 -0.44 22.04
CA MET A 1 14.29 -1.34 23.19
C MET A 1 15.44 -1.09 24.13
N GLY A 2 15.16 -1.09 25.43
CA GLY A 2 16.14 -0.89 26.50
C GLY A 2 15.74 -1.72 27.72
N ASP A 3 16.64 -1.83 28.69
CA ASP A 3 16.44 -2.61 29.93
C ASP A 3 16.41 -1.71 31.18
N LYS A 4 16.54 -0.39 31.01
CA LYS A 4 16.58 0.59 32.09
C LYS A 4 15.62 1.75 31.86
N GLY A 5 15.23 2.43 32.94
CA GLY A 5 14.42 3.64 32.87
C GLY A 5 15.07 4.73 32.02
N ARG A 6 16.41 4.89 32.08
CA ARG A 6 17.15 5.89 31.28
C ARG A 6 17.06 5.67 29.77
N ASP A 7 16.71 4.45 29.33
CA ASP A 7 16.63 4.11 27.91
C ASP A 7 15.31 4.54 27.28
N ILE A 8 14.33 4.97 28.09
CA ILE A 8 13.03 5.44 27.60
C ILE A 8 13.23 6.79 26.90
N PRO A 9 12.96 6.88 25.59
CA PRO A 9 13.11 8.13 24.85
C PRO A 9 12.20 9.23 25.37
N MET A 10 12.61 10.49 25.20
CA MET A 10 11.75 11.63 25.45
C MET A 10 10.47 11.56 24.61
N GLU A 11 9.38 12.08 25.17
CA GLU A 11 8.06 12.09 24.54
C GLU A 11 7.54 10.69 24.15
N THR A 12 7.87 9.65 24.92
CA THR A 12 7.33 8.30 24.70
C THR A 12 5.82 8.28 24.95
N GLN A 13 5.08 7.76 23.97
CA GLN A 13 3.60 7.81 23.91
C GLN A 13 2.93 6.46 24.15
N PHE A 14 3.72 5.38 24.18
CA PHE A 14 3.29 4.01 24.41
C PHE A 14 4.50 3.26 24.97
N LEU A 15 4.33 2.58 26.10
CA LEU A 15 5.39 1.78 26.70
C LEU A 15 4.84 0.39 27.06
N LEU A 16 5.48 -0.65 26.53
CA LEU A 16 5.26 -2.04 26.88
C LEU A 16 6.49 -2.55 27.62
N LEU A 17 6.30 -2.98 28.86
CA LEU A 17 7.35 -3.50 29.73
C LEU A 17 7.18 -5.00 29.90
N GLU A 18 8.21 -5.77 29.58
CA GLU A 18 8.28 -7.19 29.95
C GLU A 18 8.97 -7.31 31.30
N THR A 19 8.33 -7.97 32.26
CA THR A 19 8.86 -8.22 33.60
C THR A 19 8.76 -9.70 33.93
N LYS A 20 9.74 -10.23 34.66
CA LYS A 20 9.65 -11.60 35.19
C LYS A 20 9.10 -11.53 36.60
N ASN A 21 7.95 -12.14 36.81
CA ASN A 21 7.31 -12.18 38.12
C ASN A 21 7.92 -13.35 38.91
N GLY A 22 8.77 -13.06 39.90
CA GLY A 22 9.00 -13.99 41.02
C GLY A 22 10.44 -14.27 41.44
N SER A 23 10.66 -14.09 42.74
CA SER A 23 11.70 -14.67 43.59
C SER A 23 11.39 -16.12 44.02
N SER A 24 10.58 -16.85 43.24
CA SER A 24 10.20 -18.25 43.46
C SER A 24 10.12 -18.98 42.11
N ASP A 25 10.35 -20.29 42.10
CA ASP A 25 10.64 -21.19 40.95
C ASP A 25 9.68 -21.17 39.73
N ASN A 26 8.64 -20.33 39.70
CA ASN A 26 7.80 -20.08 38.52
C ASN A 26 8.11 -18.70 37.92
N ASN A 27 8.99 -18.66 36.93
CA ASN A 27 9.31 -17.47 36.11
C ASN A 27 8.16 -17.13 35.15
N GLU A 28 7.03 -16.65 35.65
CA GLU A 28 5.94 -16.18 34.79
C GLU A 28 6.28 -14.78 34.24
N ILE A 29 6.18 -14.61 32.92
CA ILE A 29 6.42 -13.33 32.26
C ILE A 29 5.14 -12.50 32.35
N VAL A 30 5.27 -11.25 32.80
CA VAL A 30 4.18 -10.28 32.91
C VAL A 30 4.51 -9.07 32.06
N TYR A 31 3.57 -8.70 31.20
CA TYR A 31 3.62 -7.54 30.34
C TYR A 31 2.83 -6.40 30.97
N THR A 32 3.46 -5.24 31.19
CA THR A 32 2.80 -4.03 31.68
C THR A 32 2.72 -3.00 30.56
N VAL A 33 1.51 -2.53 30.27
CA VAL A 33 1.23 -1.47 29.30
C VAL A 33 1.04 -0.16 30.06
N VAL A 34 1.75 0.89 29.62
CA VAL A 34 1.62 2.25 30.15
C VAL A 34 1.23 3.18 29.00
N LEU A 35 0.03 3.76 29.11
CA LEU A 35 -0.57 4.65 28.12
C LEU A 35 -0.71 6.06 28.69
N PRO A 36 0.15 7.01 28.29
CA PRO A 36 -0.10 8.43 28.50
C PRO A 36 -1.43 8.86 27.87
N LEU A 37 -2.13 9.75 28.56
CA LEU A 37 -3.45 10.25 28.16
C LEU A 37 -3.39 11.69 27.67
N VAL A 38 -4.43 12.07 26.93
CA VAL A 38 -4.69 13.46 26.53
C VAL A 38 -6.02 13.85 27.14
N GLU A 39 -5.99 14.75 28.12
CA GLU A 39 -7.18 15.21 28.82
C GLU A 39 -7.22 16.74 28.83
N GLY A 40 -8.31 17.30 28.29
CA GLY A 40 -8.44 18.75 28.11
C GLY A 40 -7.31 19.31 27.24
N PRO A 41 -6.60 20.38 27.68
CA PRO A 41 -5.51 20.98 26.91
C PRO A 41 -4.14 20.30 27.14
N ILE A 42 -4.08 19.22 27.94
CA ILE A 42 -2.83 18.63 28.41
C ILE A 42 -2.60 17.28 27.75
N LYS A 43 -1.39 17.11 27.25
CA LYS A 43 -0.88 15.83 26.74
C LYS A 43 0.12 15.30 27.76
N ALA A 44 -0.02 14.03 28.12
CA ALA A 44 0.97 13.32 28.89
C ALA A 44 1.96 12.58 27.96
N SER A 45 3.18 12.38 28.43
CA SER A 45 4.19 11.52 27.80
C SER A 45 5.12 10.93 28.85
N LEU A 46 5.92 9.94 28.46
CA LEU A 46 6.93 9.32 29.31
C LEU A 46 8.34 9.69 28.83
N GLN A 47 9.29 9.67 29.74
CA GLN A 47 10.72 9.75 29.42
C GLN A 47 11.57 9.09 30.50
N GLY A 48 12.80 8.74 30.16
CA GLY A 48 13.81 8.32 31.13
C GLY A 48 14.59 9.50 31.70
N ASN A 49 15.26 9.27 32.83
CA ASN A 49 16.21 10.23 33.40
C ASN A 49 17.56 9.57 33.79
N ASP A 50 18.55 10.39 34.16
CA ASP A 50 19.90 9.93 34.49
C ASP A 50 19.97 8.97 35.70
N LYS A 51 18.89 8.90 36.48
CA LYS A 51 18.74 8.05 37.68
C LYS A 51 18.07 6.70 37.40
N ASP A 52 17.86 6.34 36.13
CA ASP A 52 17.14 5.13 35.74
C ASP A 52 15.66 5.10 36.14
N GLU A 53 15.04 6.27 36.33
CA GLU A 53 13.61 6.38 36.65
C GLU A 53 12.77 6.63 35.39
N VAL A 54 11.48 6.29 35.47
CA VAL A 54 10.49 6.66 34.47
C VAL A 54 9.78 7.92 34.92
N GLU A 55 9.86 8.98 34.13
CA GLU A 55 9.20 10.25 34.39
C GLU A 55 7.90 10.37 33.58
N LEU A 56 6.86 10.89 34.22
CA LEU A 56 5.62 11.28 33.58
C LEU A 56 5.65 12.80 33.33
N CYS A 57 5.65 13.19 32.06
CA CYS A 57 5.66 14.58 31.63
C CYS A 57 4.25 15.03 31.29
N LEU A 58 3.82 16.17 31.82
CA LEU A 58 2.52 16.77 31.56
C LEU A 58 2.70 18.14 30.92
N GLU A 59 2.16 18.32 29.73
CA GLU A 59 2.43 19.52 28.95
C GLU A 59 1.18 20.15 28.33
N SER A 60 0.98 21.44 28.62
CA SER A 60 0.06 22.33 27.89
C SER A 60 0.71 22.99 26.66
N ARG A 61 2.04 23.11 26.67
CA ARG A 61 2.86 23.97 25.78
C ARG A 61 2.44 25.45 25.72
N ALA A 62 1.66 25.95 26.67
CA ALA A 62 1.32 27.37 26.74
C ALA A 62 2.19 28.10 27.76
N ILE A 63 2.87 29.17 27.34
CA ILE A 63 3.68 30.03 28.24
C ILE A 63 2.82 30.63 29.37
N LYS A 64 1.51 30.82 29.12
CA LYS A 64 0.57 31.45 30.06
C LYS A 64 -0.19 30.47 30.96
N THR A 65 -0.10 29.15 30.73
CA THR A 65 -0.80 28.19 31.59
C THR A 65 0.01 27.98 32.86
N VAL A 66 -0.46 28.58 33.96
CA VAL A 66 0.18 28.48 35.29
C VAL A 66 -0.38 27.35 36.16
N GLY A 67 -1.40 26.63 35.69
CA GLY A 67 -1.96 25.45 36.35
C GLY A 67 -3.21 24.91 35.65
N SER A 68 -3.39 23.58 35.69
CA SER A 68 -4.58 22.85 35.25
C SER A 68 -4.84 21.70 36.21
N VAL A 69 -6.11 21.36 36.46
CA VAL A 69 -6.47 20.13 37.18
C VAL A 69 -6.72 19.04 36.15
N LEU A 70 -6.04 17.91 36.29
CA LEU A 70 -6.29 16.70 35.50
C LEU A 70 -6.88 15.62 36.41
N GLY A 71 -7.82 14.85 35.88
CA GLY A 71 -8.32 13.66 36.56
C GLY A 71 -7.40 12.47 36.33
N HIS A 72 -6.91 12.30 35.09
CA HIS A 72 -6.18 11.11 34.65
C HIS A 72 -5.11 11.48 33.62
N SER A 73 -3.86 11.12 33.90
CA SER A 73 -2.71 11.41 33.01
C SER A 73 -2.11 10.17 32.38
N VAL A 74 -2.31 9.00 32.97
CA VAL A 74 -1.75 7.73 32.52
C VAL A 74 -2.70 6.59 32.87
N TYR A 75 -2.84 5.65 31.95
CA TYR A 75 -3.49 4.36 32.18
C TYR A 75 -2.42 3.26 32.24
N ILE A 76 -2.55 2.34 33.20
CA ILE A 76 -1.62 1.22 33.37
C ILE A 76 -2.41 -0.06 33.56
N SER A 77 -2.03 -1.10 32.83
CA SER A 77 -2.54 -2.46 33.01
C SER A 77 -1.43 -3.48 32.82
N ALA A 78 -1.60 -4.68 33.39
CA ALA A 78 -0.65 -5.77 33.23
C ALA A 78 -1.38 -7.09 32.96
N GLY A 79 -0.72 -7.98 32.22
CA GLY A 79 -1.24 -9.30 31.87
C GLY A 79 -0.13 -10.23 31.37
N THR A 80 -0.48 -11.46 31.05
CA THR A 80 0.47 -12.52 30.62
C THR A 80 0.61 -12.63 29.11
N ASP A 81 -0.36 -12.11 28.34
CA ASP A 81 -0.27 -11.98 26.88
C ASP A 81 -0.11 -10.49 26.51
N PRO A 82 0.94 -10.10 25.79
CA PRO A 82 1.20 -8.69 25.50
C PRO A 82 0.14 -8.07 24.58
N PHE A 83 -0.39 -8.82 23.62
CA PHE A 83 -1.35 -8.30 22.64
C PHE A 83 -2.73 -8.13 23.25
N GLU A 84 -3.17 -9.11 24.05
CA GLU A 84 -4.41 -9.01 24.83
C GLU A 84 -4.33 -7.86 25.84
N THR A 85 -3.20 -7.72 26.54
CA THR A 85 -2.99 -6.62 27.50
C THR A 85 -3.05 -5.25 26.82
N ILE A 86 -2.45 -5.11 25.63
CA ILE A 86 -2.54 -3.88 24.83
C ILE A 86 -3.98 -3.61 24.41
N HIS A 87 -4.68 -4.63 23.89
CA HIS A 87 -6.04 -4.49 23.40
C HIS A 87 -7.00 -4.05 24.51
N GLU A 88 -6.95 -4.71 25.67
CA GLU A 88 -7.78 -4.37 26.83
C GLU A 88 -7.45 -2.98 27.39
N ALA A 89 -6.17 -2.60 27.40
CA ALA A 89 -5.76 -1.25 27.77
C ALA A 89 -6.37 -0.19 26.83
N MET A 90 -6.28 -0.43 25.52
CA MET A 90 -6.82 0.45 24.49
C MET A 90 -8.35 0.53 24.55
N MET A 91 -9.04 -0.58 24.82
CA MET A 91 -10.47 -0.62 25.08
C MET A 91 -10.87 0.21 26.30
N ALA A 92 -10.15 0.08 27.41
CA ALA A 92 -10.39 0.86 28.62
C ALA A 92 -10.17 2.37 28.39
N VAL A 93 -9.07 2.75 27.73
CA VAL A 93 -8.79 4.14 27.36
C VAL A 93 -9.84 4.70 26.39
N LYS A 94 -10.30 3.90 25.42
CA LYS A 94 -11.38 4.28 24.50
C LYS A 94 -12.69 4.55 25.25
N LEU A 95 -13.06 3.69 26.20
CA LEU A 95 -14.26 3.86 27.02
C LEU A 95 -14.16 5.08 27.94
N HIS A 96 -12.96 5.35 28.47
CA HIS A 96 -12.70 6.49 29.34
C HIS A 96 -12.75 7.83 28.58
N LEU A 97 -12.01 7.94 27.47
CA LEU A 97 -11.90 9.19 26.72
C LEU A 97 -13.12 9.46 25.84
N GLY A 98 -13.68 8.43 25.19
CA GLY A 98 -14.84 8.59 24.29
C GLY A 98 -14.58 9.41 23.01
N THR A 99 -13.33 9.70 22.69
CA THR A 99 -12.94 10.63 21.61
C THR A 99 -12.44 9.94 20.33
N PHE A 100 -12.15 8.65 20.36
CA PHE A 100 -11.67 7.88 19.20
C PHE A 100 -12.40 6.54 19.07
N ARG A 101 -12.11 5.83 17.97
CA ARG A 101 -12.60 4.47 17.70
C ARG A 101 -11.41 3.53 17.46
N LEU A 102 -11.57 2.27 17.82
CA LEU A 102 -10.58 1.23 17.55
C LEU A 102 -10.65 0.78 16.10
N ARG A 103 -9.56 0.18 15.61
CA ARG A 103 -9.42 -0.26 14.21
C ARG A 103 -10.59 -1.11 13.73
N HIS A 104 -11.02 -2.10 14.51
CA HIS A 104 -12.08 -3.04 14.14
C HIS A 104 -13.47 -2.38 14.05
N GLU A 105 -13.63 -1.18 14.62
CA GLU A 105 -14.86 -0.40 14.54
C GLU A 105 -14.92 0.43 13.24
N LYS A 106 -13.79 0.63 12.57
CA LYS A 106 -13.68 1.51 11.39
C LYS A 106 -13.85 0.71 10.10
N LYS A 107 -14.50 1.30 9.11
CA LYS A 107 -14.61 0.72 7.77
C LYS A 107 -13.26 0.87 7.07
N LEU A 108 -12.64 -0.23 6.68
CA LEU A 108 -11.47 -0.19 5.81
C LEU A 108 -11.91 0.25 4.40
N PRO A 109 -11.15 1.17 3.75
CA PRO A 109 -11.44 1.56 2.38
C PRO A 109 -11.08 0.48 1.38
N GLY A 110 -11.71 0.50 0.20
CA GLY A 110 -11.50 -0.51 -0.83
C GLY A 110 -10.10 -0.49 -1.43
N ILE A 111 -9.33 0.59 -1.22
CA ILE A 111 -7.91 0.63 -1.59
C ILE A 111 -7.07 -0.41 -0.82
N VAL A 112 -7.48 -0.88 0.36
CA VAL A 112 -6.71 -1.90 1.11
C VAL A 112 -6.66 -3.23 0.37
N ASP A 113 -7.69 -3.49 -0.43
CA ASP A 113 -7.79 -4.66 -1.29
C ASP A 113 -7.17 -4.40 -2.66
N SER A 114 -6.52 -3.26 -2.87
CA SER A 114 -6.05 -2.81 -4.18
C SER A 114 -4.55 -2.55 -4.22
N PHE A 115 -4.03 -2.63 -5.44
CA PHE A 115 -2.69 -2.25 -5.78
C PHE A 115 -2.70 -0.93 -6.56
N GLY A 116 -1.94 0.07 -6.10
CA GLY A 116 -1.41 1.12 -6.96
C GLY A 116 0.08 1.46 -6.74
N TRP A 117 0.62 2.28 -7.63
CA TRP A 117 1.91 2.93 -7.45
C TRP A 117 1.71 4.38 -7.01
N CYS A 118 2.78 5.04 -6.56
CA CYS A 118 2.75 6.45 -6.22
C CYS A 118 3.97 7.16 -6.83
N THR A 119 3.80 8.44 -7.19
CA THR A 119 4.83 9.25 -7.86
C THR A 119 5.77 9.96 -6.87
N GLY A 120 5.81 9.53 -5.61
CA GLY A 120 6.39 10.28 -4.50
C GLY A 120 7.89 10.54 -4.63
N MET A 121 8.27 11.82 -4.69
CA MET A 121 9.64 12.31 -4.48
C MET A 121 9.58 13.41 -3.42
N LEU A 122 10.37 13.27 -2.35
CA LEU A 122 10.49 14.30 -1.31
C LEU A 122 11.35 15.45 -1.84
N SER A 123 10.79 16.66 -1.96
CA SER A 123 11.57 17.88 -2.11
C SER A 123 11.43 18.73 -0.86
N THR A 124 12.55 19.07 -0.23
CA THR A 124 12.61 19.97 0.94
C THR A 124 12.72 21.45 0.54
N THR A 125 12.47 21.77 -0.74
CA THR A 125 12.61 23.14 -1.25
C THR A 125 11.43 24.01 -0.82
N ARG A 126 11.71 25.31 -0.62
CA ARG A 126 10.68 26.33 -0.47
C ARG A 126 9.92 26.50 -1.78
N LEU A 127 8.63 26.85 -1.69
CA LEU A 127 7.84 27.23 -2.85
C LEU A 127 8.31 28.59 -3.38
N THR A 128 8.81 28.63 -4.61
CA THR A 128 9.32 29.85 -5.26
C THR A 128 8.36 30.45 -6.28
N GLY A 129 7.24 29.80 -6.59
CA GLY A 129 6.26 30.28 -7.56
C GLY A 129 5.06 29.35 -7.66
N ILE A 130 3.85 29.91 -7.83
CA ILE A 130 2.63 29.13 -8.08
C ILE A 130 2.35 29.15 -9.57
N LYS A 131 2.64 28.04 -10.25
CA LYS A 131 2.26 27.86 -11.65
C LYS A 131 1.66 26.48 -11.83
N GLU A 132 0.40 26.45 -12.26
CA GLU A 132 -0.26 25.21 -12.64
C GLU A 132 0.49 24.55 -13.81
N ASN A 133 0.69 23.23 -13.74
CA ASN A 133 1.29 22.50 -14.86
C ASN A 133 0.35 22.53 -16.06
N GLU A 134 0.87 22.73 -17.27
CA GLU A 134 0.10 22.83 -18.51
C GLU A 134 -0.90 21.69 -18.71
N LYS A 135 -0.59 20.49 -18.21
CA LYS A 135 -1.50 19.32 -18.28
C LYS A 135 -2.79 19.49 -17.47
N PHE A 136 -2.76 20.27 -16.38
CA PHE A 136 -3.93 20.56 -15.54
C PHE A 136 -4.64 21.86 -15.96
N GLN A 137 -4.00 22.70 -16.76
CA GLN A 137 -4.55 23.99 -17.14
C GLN A 137 -5.80 23.83 -18.02
N ASN A 138 -6.86 24.55 -17.62
CA ASN A 138 -8.01 24.82 -18.48
C ASN A 138 -8.47 26.25 -18.24
N LYS A 139 -8.61 27.03 -19.32
CA LYS A 139 -8.91 28.47 -19.26
C LYS A 139 -10.33 28.81 -18.80
N VAL A 140 -11.24 27.82 -18.76
CA VAL A 140 -12.67 28.03 -18.50
C VAL A 140 -13.13 27.32 -17.23
N ASP A 141 -12.64 26.10 -16.97
CA ASP A 141 -12.97 25.33 -15.78
C ASP A 141 -11.71 24.72 -15.17
N HIS A 142 -11.25 25.30 -14.05
CA HIS A 142 -10.04 24.87 -13.35
C HIS A 142 -10.11 23.42 -12.83
N ILE A 143 -11.31 22.85 -12.66
CA ILE A 143 -11.46 21.44 -12.27
C ILE A 143 -11.37 20.52 -13.50
N ALA A 144 -11.76 21.01 -14.68
CA ALA A 144 -11.84 20.20 -15.89
C ALA A 144 -10.48 19.59 -16.28
N GLY A 145 -9.37 20.29 -16.08
CA GLY A 145 -8.04 19.73 -16.39
C GLY A 145 -7.68 18.53 -15.52
N MET A 146 -7.88 18.65 -14.20
CA MET A 146 -7.70 17.53 -13.27
C MET A 146 -8.66 16.38 -13.59
N LYS A 147 -9.93 16.69 -13.86
CA LYS A 147 -10.94 15.70 -14.24
C LYS A 147 -10.60 14.95 -15.52
N ASN A 148 -10.10 15.65 -16.54
CA ASN A 148 -9.67 15.05 -17.80
C ASN A 148 -8.49 14.10 -17.61
N ILE A 149 -7.51 14.48 -16.77
CA ILE A 149 -6.38 13.62 -16.46
C ILE A 149 -6.82 12.38 -15.70
N ILE A 150 -7.64 12.54 -14.66
CA ILE A 150 -8.14 11.43 -13.85
C ILE A 150 -8.93 10.46 -14.73
N LYS A 151 -9.85 10.99 -15.55
CA LYS A 151 -10.60 10.21 -16.51
C LYS A 151 -9.67 9.47 -17.47
N PHE A 152 -8.69 10.15 -18.06
CA PHE A 152 -7.72 9.56 -18.98
C PHE A 152 -6.92 8.44 -18.32
N VAL A 153 -6.38 8.62 -17.10
CA VAL A 153 -5.59 7.56 -16.46
C VAL A 153 -6.45 6.38 -16.04
N LYS A 154 -7.68 6.61 -15.58
CA LYS A 154 -8.64 5.54 -15.27
C LYS A 154 -9.02 4.75 -16.51
N GLU A 155 -9.30 5.41 -17.63
CA GLU A 155 -9.68 4.75 -18.89
C GLU A 155 -8.50 4.04 -19.55
N LYS A 156 -7.32 4.68 -19.57
CA LYS A 156 -6.15 4.14 -20.25
C LYS A 156 -5.51 2.97 -19.51
N TYR A 157 -5.44 3.05 -18.18
CA TYR A 157 -4.73 2.07 -17.35
C TYR A 157 -5.69 1.25 -16.46
N SER A 158 -7.00 1.33 -16.71
CA SER A 158 -8.04 0.62 -15.95
C SER A 158 -7.95 0.83 -14.44
N LEU A 159 -7.47 2.00 -13.99
CA LEU A 159 -7.25 2.28 -12.58
C LEU A 159 -8.58 2.38 -11.84
N LYS A 160 -8.76 1.54 -10.81
CA LYS A 160 -9.93 1.54 -9.93
C LYS A 160 -9.95 2.75 -9.00
N TYR A 161 -8.79 3.10 -8.45
CA TYR A 161 -8.62 4.20 -7.50
C TYR A 161 -7.53 5.16 -7.95
N VAL A 162 -7.80 6.46 -7.87
CA VAL A 162 -6.83 7.54 -8.03
C VAL A 162 -6.84 8.37 -6.76
N TYR A 163 -5.75 8.26 -6.01
CA TYR A 163 -5.55 9.03 -4.79
C TYR A 163 -4.70 10.27 -5.06
N ILE A 164 -4.93 11.32 -4.27
CA ILE A 164 -4.07 12.50 -4.29
C ILE A 164 -3.39 12.70 -2.94
N TRP A 165 -2.10 13.04 -3.00
CA TRP A 165 -1.33 13.42 -1.83
C TRP A 165 -1.43 14.93 -1.61
N HIS A 166 -1.61 15.34 -0.37
CA HIS A 166 -1.37 16.72 0.04
C HIS A 166 -0.82 16.77 1.47
N ALA A 167 -0.04 17.80 1.75
CA ALA A 167 0.43 18.09 3.10
C ALA A 167 -0.44 19.18 3.74
N ILE A 168 -0.72 19.02 5.03
CA ILE A 168 -1.61 19.92 5.78
C ILE A 168 -1.13 21.37 5.81
N ILE A 169 0.19 21.58 5.88
CA ILE A 169 0.80 22.92 5.89
C ILE A 169 1.28 23.36 4.50
N GLY A 170 0.96 22.61 3.43
CA GLY A 170 1.50 22.84 2.10
C GLY A 170 2.99 22.46 2.00
N TYR A 171 3.83 23.37 1.49
CA TYR A 171 5.25 23.09 1.26
C TYR A 171 6.04 22.98 2.57
N TRP A 172 6.90 21.96 2.68
CA TRP A 172 7.64 21.61 3.91
C TRP A 172 8.49 22.75 4.49
N ALA A 173 9.14 23.53 3.63
CA ALA A 173 9.94 24.68 4.04
C ALA A 173 9.16 26.01 3.97
N GLY A 174 7.85 25.95 3.68
CA GLY A 174 7.00 27.09 3.41
C GLY A 174 7.32 27.77 2.07
N VAL A 175 6.94 29.03 1.97
CA VAL A 175 7.18 29.89 0.80
C VAL A 175 8.53 30.57 0.92
N GLN A 176 9.20 30.78 -0.22
CA GLN A 176 10.39 31.63 -0.31
C GLN A 176 9.93 33.10 -0.41
N PRO A 177 10.21 33.96 0.59
CA PRO A 177 9.96 35.39 0.45
C PRO A 177 10.92 36.01 -0.57
N GLU A 178 10.54 37.18 -1.10
CA GLU A 178 11.40 38.05 -1.93
C GLU A 178 11.81 37.47 -3.30
N VAL A 179 11.11 36.45 -3.80
CA VAL A 179 11.22 36.01 -5.20
C VAL A 179 10.14 36.67 -6.04
N LYS A 180 10.51 37.03 -7.28
CA LYS A 180 9.66 37.80 -8.21
C LYS A 180 8.29 37.16 -8.42
N GLU A 181 8.25 35.84 -8.55
CA GLU A 181 7.04 35.06 -8.77
C GLU A 181 6.10 35.00 -7.56
N MET A 182 6.56 35.42 -6.38
CA MET A 182 5.75 35.44 -5.15
C MET A 182 5.43 36.85 -4.65
N GLU A 183 5.90 37.91 -5.33
CA GLU A 183 5.68 39.32 -4.94
C GLU A 183 4.19 39.67 -4.82
N GLU A 184 3.36 39.16 -5.74
CA GLU A 184 1.92 39.43 -5.76
C GLU A 184 1.17 38.90 -4.52
N TYR A 185 1.71 37.87 -3.86
CA TYR A 185 1.11 37.28 -2.67
C TYR A 185 1.53 37.97 -1.38
N GLY A 186 2.47 38.93 -1.45
CA GLY A 186 2.92 39.70 -0.29
C GLY A 186 3.42 38.80 0.85
N CYS A 187 4.32 37.85 0.57
CA CYS A 187 4.77 36.88 1.55
C CYS A 187 5.56 37.54 2.71
N PHE A 188 5.18 37.26 3.95
CA PHE A 188 5.92 37.65 5.15
C PHE A 188 6.03 36.48 6.14
N ILE A 189 7.02 36.54 7.03
CA ILE A 189 7.17 35.56 8.10
C ILE A 189 6.17 35.91 9.21
N GLU A 190 5.28 34.98 9.53
CA GLU A 190 4.33 35.11 10.63
C GLU A 190 4.33 33.85 11.49
N TYR A 191 4.00 34.00 12.77
CA TYR A 191 3.56 32.86 13.56
C TYR A 191 2.30 32.26 12.95
N LEU A 192 2.26 30.94 12.83
CA LEU A 192 1.23 30.29 12.04
C LEU A 192 -0.18 30.55 12.60
N LYS A 193 -1.04 31.08 11.74
CA LYS A 193 -2.46 31.34 12.04
C LYS A 193 -3.33 30.26 11.40
N LEU A 194 -4.37 29.85 12.12
CA LEU A 194 -5.37 28.93 11.60
C LEU A 194 -6.14 29.60 10.47
N SER A 195 -5.95 29.10 9.26
CA SER A 195 -6.75 29.50 8.11
C SER A 195 -8.01 28.65 8.04
N LYS A 196 -9.04 29.20 7.38
CA LYS A 196 -10.27 28.48 7.06
C LYS A 196 -9.97 27.13 6.36
N GLY A 197 -8.99 27.10 5.46
CA GLY A 197 -8.60 25.89 4.73
C GLY A 197 -8.01 24.79 5.63
N VAL A 198 -7.17 25.15 6.61
CA VAL A 198 -6.61 24.18 7.58
C VAL A 198 -7.71 23.65 8.51
N VAL A 199 -8.67 24.49 8.89
CA VAL A 199 -9.75 24.12 9.82
C VAL A 199 -10.88 23.35 9.14
N GLU A 200 -11.16 23.59 7.86
CA GLU A 200 -12.23 22.92 7.14
C GLU A 200 -11.78 21.63 6.45
N ASN A 201 -10.50 21.55 6.05
CA ASN A 201 -9.91 20.42 5.33
C ASN A 201 -10.78 19.93 4.15
N GLU A 202 -11.30 20.90 3.40
CA GLU A 202 -12.33 20.72 2.38
C GLU A 202 -11.79 19.96 1.15
N GLN A 203 -12.45 18.86 0.77
CA GLN A 203 -11.99 17.96 -0.30
C GLN A 203 -13.01 17.79 -1.44
N SER A 204 -14.12 18.53 -1.48
CA SER A 204 -15.16 18.34 -2.51
C SER A 204 -14.69 18.67 -3.92
N HIS A 205 -13.77 19.63 -4.06
CA HIS A 205 -13.14 19.93 -5.35
C HIS A 205 -12.32 18.75 -5.89
N LEU A 206 -11.70 17.94 -5.01
CA LEU A 206 -10.99 16.70 -5.40
C LEU A 206 -11.98 15.62 -5.84
N ALA A 207 -13.01 15.36 -5.01
CA ALA A 207 -14.02 14.35 -5.32
C ALA A 207 -14.81 14.68 -6.61
N SER A 208 -15.16 15.95 -6.83
CA SER A 208 -15.83 16.41 -8.06
C SER A 208 -14.96 16.28 -9.32
N ALA A 209 -13.64 16.26 -9.16
CA ALA A 209 -12.70 15.94 -10.24
C ALA A 209 -12.57 14.43 -10.51
N GLY A 210 -13.12 13.57 -9.65
CA GLY A 210 -13.08 12.12 -9.79
C GLY A 210 -11.93 11.43 -9.03
N ILE A 211 -11.27 12.13 -8.12
CA ILE A 211 -10.36 11.52 -7.12
C ILE A 211 -11.18 10.60 -6.22
N ASP A 212 -10.64 9.42 -5.90
CA ASP A 212 -11.34 8.43 -5.08
C ASP A 212 -10.94 8.49 -3.62
N GLY A 213 -9.77 9.07 -3.30
CA GLY A 213 -9.29 9.20 -1.93
C GLY A 213 -8.09 10.12 -1.76
N VAL A 214 -7.69 10.33 -0.51
CA VAL A 214 -6.64 11.27 -0.14
C VAL A 214 -5.58 10.64 0.75
N LYS A 215 -4.32 11.01 0.52
CA LYS A 215 -3.22 10.77 1.46
C LYS A 215 -2.82 12.10 2.10
N VAL A 216 -3.07 12.22 3.39
CA VAL A 216 -2.96 13.50 4.10
C VAL A 216 -1.73 13.49 4.99
N ASP A 217 -0.74 14.28 4.61
CA ASP A 217 0.61 14.24 5.17
C ASP A 217 0.91 15.43 6.10
N GLY A 218 1.94 15.26 6.94
CA GLY A 218 2.43 16.29 7.85
C GLY A 218 1.52 16.58 9.04
N GLN A 219 0.60 15.69 9.41
CA GLN A 219 -0.41 15.97 10.45
C GLN A 219 0.22 16.32 11.82
N CYS A 220 1.34 15.69 12.19
CA CYS A 220 2.08 16.00 13.42
C CYS A 220 2.66 17.41 13.45
N LEU A 221 2.84 18.07 12.30
CA LEU A 221 3.33 19.45 12.27
C LEU A 221 2.35 20.41 12.96
N LEU A 222 1.08 20.03 13.13
CA LEU A 222 0.13 20.78 13.94
C LEU A 222 0.60 21.00 15.37
N GLU A 223 1.36 20.07 15.96
CA GLU A 223 1.90 20.24 17.31
C GLU A 223 2.89 21.40 17.42
N THR A 224 3.62 21.69 16.34
CA THR A 224 4.58 22.79 16.29
C THR A 224 3.90 24.15 16.27
N LEU A 225 2.65 24.21 15.80
CA LEU A 225 1.89 25.45 15.68
C LEU A 225 1.45 25.98 17.04
N GLY A 226 1.16 25.08 17.99
CA GLY A 226 0.77 25.43 19.36
C GLY A 226 1.95 25.69 20.28
N ASN A 227 3.20 25.60 19.81
CA ASN A 227 4.37 25.70 20.67
C ASN A 227 4.52 27.12 21.26
N GLY A 228 4.59 27.21 22.59
CA GLY A 228 4.65 28.47 23.34
C GLY A 228 3.30 29.19 23.49
N LEU A 229 2.33 28.91 22.61
CA LEU A 229 1.01 29.56 22.61
C LEU A 229 -0.08 28.71 23.29
N GLY A 230 0.11 27.40 23.41
CA GLY A 230 -0.90 26.45 23.86
C GLY A 230 -1.90 26.06 22.77
N GLY A 231 -2.94 25.32 23.13
CA GLY A 231 -4.05 24.98 22.23
C GLY A 231 -3.78 23.89 21.19
N ARG A 232 -2.60 23.23 21.23
CA ARG A 232 -2.25 22.15 20.29
C ARG A 232 -3.28 21.02 20.27
N VAL A 233 -3.77 20.61 21.44
CA VAL A 233 -4.71 19.49 21.58
C VAL A 233 -6.04 19.86 20.96
N GLU A 234 -6.55 21.05 21.25
CA GLU A 234 -7.80 21.56 20.66
C GLU A 234 -7.69 21.71 19.14
N LEU A 235 -6.55 22.21 18.65
CA LEU A 235 -6.28 22.35 17.23
C LEU A 235 -6.28 20.99 16.51
N ILE A 236 -5.49 20.04 17.01
CA ILE A 236 -5.41 18.70 16.44
C ILE A 236 -6.78 18.03 16.47
N SER A 237 -7.52 18.16 17.57
CA SER A 237 -8.88 17.63 17.69
C SER A 237 -9.84 18.20 16.64
N LYS A 238 -9.87 19.53 16.48
CA LYS A 238 -10.69 20.18 15.44
C LYS A 238 -10.29 19.75 14.03
N TYR A 239 -8.99 19.61 13.79
CA TYR A 239 -8.48 19.17 12.51
C TYR A 239 -8.91 17.74 12.18
N GLN A 240 -8.74 16.79 13.10
CA GLN A 240 -9.15 15.41 12.89
C GLN A 240 -10.66 15.30 12.67
N GLN A 241 -11.47 16.07 13.40
CA GLN A 241 -12.92 16.13 13.19
C GLN A 241 -13.28 16.66 11.80
N ALA A 242 -12.59 17.72 11.33
CA ALA A 242 -12.81 18.27 10.00
C ALA A 242 -12.36 17.31 8.90
N LEU A 243 -11.21 16.64 9.07
CA LEU A 243 -10.74 15.60 8.14
C LEU A 243 -11.75 14.46 8.05
N ASP A 244 -12.18 13.89 9.18
CA ASP A 244 -13.15 12.79 9.20
C ASP A 244 -14.50 13.22 8.57
N ALA A 245 -14.97 14.45 8.84
CA ALA A 245 -16.20 14.97 8.24
C ALA A 245 -16.09 15.19 6.72
N SER A 246 -14.96 15.74 6.26
CA SER A 246 -14.68 15.97 4.85
C SER A 246 -14.54 14.64 4.09
N VAL A 247 -13.81 13.67 4.66
CA VAL A 247 -13.67 12.33 4.07
C VAL A 247 -15.02 11.62 4.02
N ALA A 248 -15.80 11.64 5.11
CA ALA A 248 -17.12 11.00 5.13
C ALA A 248 -18.10 11.62 4.11
N LYS A 249 -18.00 12.93 3.86
CA LYS A 249 -18.82 13.64 2.88
C LYS A 249 -18.41 13.32 1.44
N ASN A 250 -17.12 13.22 1.17
CA ASN A 250 -16.57 13.23 -0.19
C ASN A 250 -16.13 11.84 -0.68
N PHE A 251 -15.82 10.92 0.23
CA PHE A 251 -15.29 9.59 -0.05
C PHE A 251 -16.03 8.53 0.79
N PRO A 252 -17.18 8.00 0.30
CA PRO A 252 -18.10 7.17 1.10
C PRO A 252 -17.53 5.82 1.54
N ASP A 253 -16.44 5.39 0.92
CA ASP A 253 -15.70 4.18 1.31
C ASP A 253 -14.57 4.45 2.32
N ASN A 254 -14.50 5.64 2.91
CA ASN A 254 -13.48 6.01 3.91
C ASN A 254 -12.05 6.04 3.33
N GLU A 255 -11.93 6.49 2.09
CA GLU A 255 -10.72 6.46 1.27
C GLU A 255 -9.72 7.56 1.72
N CYS A 256 -9.10 7.33 2.89
CA CYS A 256 -8.12 8.24 3.48
C CYS A 256 -6.94 7.46 4.09
N ILE A 257 -5.72 7.92 3.78
CA ILE A 257 -4.47 7.45 4.38
C ILE A 257 -3.89 8.58 5.23
N ALA A 258 -3.86 8.39 6.56
CA ALA A 258 -3.18 9.31 7.46
C ALA A 258 -1.67 9.13 7.37
N CYS A 259 -0.92 10.23 7.29
CA CYS A 259 0.53 10.19 7.13
C CYS A 259 1.21 11.24 8.00
N ARG A 260 2.38 10.87 8.56
CA ARG A 260 3.10 11.67 9.58
C ARG A 260 2.14 12.12 10.68
N SER A 261 1.33 11.21 11.22
CA SER A 261 0.29 11.48 12.23
C SER A 261 0.54 10.78 13.57
N HIS A 262 1.79 10.41 13.84
CA HIS A 262 2.27 9.64 15.00
C HIS A 262 2.24 10.36 16.36
N ASN A 263 1.19 11.14 16.63
CA ASN A 263 0.95 11.68 17.96
C ASN A 263 -0.38 11.21 18.55
N ILE A 264 -0.40 11.00 19.87
CA ILE A 264 -1.57 10.50 20.60
C ILE A 264 -2.71 11.50 20.58
N ASP A 265 -2.42 12.80 20.45
CA ASP A 265 -3.44 13.84 20.27
C ASP A 265 -4.26 13.59 18.98
N SER A 266 -3.61 13.14 17.90
CA SER A 266 -4.30 12.76 16.65
C SER A 266 -5.01 11.41 16.80
N PHE A 267 -4.35 10.42 17.40
CA PHE A 267 -4.91 9.07 17.52
C PHE A 267 -6.14 9.03 18.44
N TYR A 268 -6.08 9.69 19.60
CA TYR A 268 -7.21 9.83 20.50
C TYR A 268 -8.32 10.75 19.97
N CYS A 269 -8.16 11.35 18.78
CA CYS A 269 -9.23 12.09 18.10
C CYS A 269 -9.74 11.41 16.81
N SER A 270 -9.11 10.32 16.36
CA SER A 270 -9.44 9.69 15.07
C SER A 270 -10.63 8.74 15.19
N LYS A 271 -11.75 9.09 14.53
CA LYS A 271 -12.99 8.31 14.56
C LYS A 271 -13.22 7.51 13.28
N GLN A 272 -12.89 8.07 12.11
CA GLN A 272 -13.20 7.40 10.84
C GLN A 272 -11.96 6.91 10.11
N THR A 273 -10.94 7.75 9.94
CA THR A 273 -9.74 7.36 9.18
C THR A 273 -9.18 6.03 9.67
N ALA A 274 -9.04 5.07 8.75
CA ALA A 274 -8.79 3.67 9.06
C ALA A 274 -7.42 3.15 8.61
N ILE A 275 -6.62 3.96 7.92
CA ILE A 275 -5.26 3.63 7.49
C ILE A 275 -4.29 4.69 8.01
N VAL A 276 -3.15 4.25 8.55
CA VAL A 276 -2.05 5.13 8.97
C VAL A 276 -0.71 4.63 8.46
N ARG A 277 0.09 5.49 7.82
CA ARG A 277 1.49 5.16 7.52
C ARG A 277 2.23 4.92 8.82
N ALA A 278 2.84 3.75 8.98
CA ALA A 278 3.55 3.31 10.19
C ALA A 278 5.06 3.60 10.17
N SER A 279 5.54 4.24 9.12
CA SER A 279 6.96 4.44 8.86
C SER A 279 7.39 5.91 8.87
N GLU A 280 8.70 6.10 9.04
CA GLU A 280 9.37 7.30 8.56
C GLU A 280 9.58 7.25 7.03
N GLY A 281 10.14 8.32 6.46
CA GLY A 281 10.44 8.36 5.02
C GLY A 281 11.44 7.27 4.62
N PHE A 282 11.07 6.45 3.64
CA PHE A 282 11.90 5.38 3.12
C PHE A 282 13.14 5.92 2.38
N SER A 283 14.33 5.39 2.69
CA SER A 283 15.61 5.79 2.09
C SER A 283 16.25 4.63 1.30
N PRO A 284 15.74 4.34 0.09
CA PRO A 284 16.09 3.12 -0.65
C PRO A 284 17.58 2.99 -0.97
N LEU A 285 18.32 4.10 -1.05
CA LEU A 285 19.74 4.09 -1.42
C LEU A 285 20.69 3.76 -0.25
N LYS A 286 20.16 3.52 0.96
CA LYS A 286 20.97 3.22 2.14
C LYS A 286 20.72 1.77 2.58
N PRO A 287 21.65 0.83 2.33
CA PRO A 287 21.46 -0.58 2.66
C PRO A 287 21.05 -0.83 4.13
N ILE A 288 21.71 -0.15 5.07
CA ILE A 288 21.42 -0.30 6.52
C ILE A 288 19.99 0.13 6.88
N SER A 289 19.37 0.98 6.07
CA SER A 289 18.03 1.48 6.34
C SER A 289 16.96 0.42 6.14
N HIS A 290 17.15 -0.59 5.27
CA HIS A 290 16.09 -1.56 4.96
C HIS A 290 15.69 -2.41 6.17
N THR A 291 16.65 -2.96 6.90
CA THR A 291 16.37 -3.79 8.09
C THR A 291 15.78 -2.96 9.21
N ILE A 292 16.39 -1.81 9.50
CA ILE A 292 15.91 -0.88 10.55
C ILE A 292 14.49 -0.41 10.22
N TYR A 293 14.23 -0.10 8.95
CA TYR A 293 12.92 0.33 8.48
C TYR A 293 11.84 -0.72 8.75
N ILE A 294 12.05 -1.97 8.33
CA ILE A 294 11.08 -3.06 8.55
C ILE A 294 10.88 -3.34 10.05
N ALA A 295 11.95 -3.31 10.84
CA ALA A 295 11.84 -3.44 12.29
C ALA A 295 11.00 -2.32 12.91
N SER A 296 11.27 -1.06 12.54
CA SER A 296 10.54 0.11 13.05
C SER A 296 9.06 0.06 12.70
N VAL A 297 8.68 -0.28 11.46
CA VAL A 297 7.25 -0.37 11.09
C VAL A 297 6.56 -1.53 11.79
N ALA A 298 7.25 -2.64 12.05
CA ALA A 298 6.72 -3.76 12.80
C ALA A 298 6.43 -3.37 14.26
N TYR A 299 7.37 -2.69 14.94
CA TYR A 299 7.15 -2.20 16.31
C TYR A 299 6.04 -1.15 16.37
N ASN A 300 6.03 -0.19 15.44
CA ASN A 300 4.97 0.83 15.39
C ASN A 300 3.60 0.20 15.17
N SER A 301 3.51 -0.88 14.38
CA SER A 301 2.27 -1.58 14.09
C SER A 301 1.60 -2.19 15.33
N VAL A 302 2.36 -2.48 16.39
CA VAL A 302 1.82 -3.00 17.66
C VAL A 302 0.88 -1.98 18.31
N PHE A 303 1.27 -0.70 18.31
CA PHE A 303 0.45 0.37 18.89
C PHE A 303 -0.55 0.95 17.88
N LEU A 304 -0.08 1.23 16.66
CA LEU A 304 -0.93 1.82 15.61
C LEU A 304 -2.07 0.89 15.18
N GLY A 305 -1.84 -0.43 15.24
CA GLY A 305 -2.79 -1.47 14.88
C GLY A 305 -4.09 -1.45 15.69
N GLU A 306 -4.07 -0.88 16.90
CA GLU A 306 -5.26 -0.72 17.73
C GLU A 306 -6.16 0.43 17.23
N PHE A 307 -5.60 1.41 16.53
CA PHE A 307 -6.33 2.57 15.99
C PHE A 307 -6.71 2.41 14.52
N MET A 308 -5.80 1.91 13.69
CA MET A 308 -5.89 1.91 12.22
C MET A 308 -5.08 0.75 11.61
N LEU A 309 -5.34 0.39 10.35
CA LEU A 309 -4.49 -0.52 9.59
C LEU A 309 -3.13 0.16 9.31
N PRO A 310 -2.00 -0.43 9.74
CA PRO A 310 -0.68 0.12 9.46
C PRO A 310 -0.28 -0.03 7.98
N ASP A 311 -0.06 1.09 7.29
CA ASP A 311 0.57 1.19 5.96
C ASP A 311 2.11 1.17 6.14
N TRP A 312 2.76 0.11 5.66
CA TRP A 312 4.22 -0.11 5.75
C TRP A 312 5.00 0.62 4.64
N ASP A 313 4.38 1.67 4.08
CA ASP A 313 4.84 2.55 3.01
C ASP A 313 5.20 1.82 1.72
N MET A 314 5.68 2.58 0.76
CA MET A 314 6.12 2.07 -0.53
C MET A 314 7.41 1.26 -0.42
N PHE A 315 7.66 0.45 -1.43
CA PHE A 315 9.00 -0.08 -1.74
C PHE A 315 9.22 0.00 -3.24
N HIS A 316 10.47 -0.10 -3.67
CA HIS A 316 10.82 -0.11 -5.08
C HIS A 316 10.93 -1.56 -5.54
N SER A 317 10.05 -2.00 -6.43
CA SER A 317 10.01 -3.39 -6.93
C SER A 317 11.26 -3.82 -7.71
N LEU A 318 12.00 -2.86 -8.29
CA LEU A 318 13.26 -3.11 -8.99
C LEU A 318 14.50 -2.96 -8.09
N HIS A 319 14.32 -2.76 -6.78
CA HIS A 319 15.43 -2.64 -5.85
C HIS A 319 16.00 -4.03 -5.51
N PRO A 320 17.32 -4.19 -5.26
CA PRO A 320 17.89 -5.46 -4.81
C PRO A 320 17.21 -6.06 -3.56
N GLU A 321 16.63 -5.22 -2.72
CA GLU A 321 15.90 -5.60 -1.49
C GLU A 321 14.37 -5.72 -1.71
N ALA A 322 13.90 -5.75 -2.96
CA ALA A 322 12.47 -5.78 -3.28
C ALA A 322 11.78 -7.01 -2.71
N GLU A 323 12.41 -8.19 -2.79
CA GLU A 323 11.86 -9.43 -2.22
C GLU A 323 11.71 -9.32 -0.70
N TYR A 324 12.71 -8.75 -0.02
CA TYR A 324 12.66 -8.53 1.43
C TYR A 324 11.50 -7.60 1.83
N HIS A 325 11.36 -6.46 1.14
CA HIS A 325 10.29 -5.50 1.42
C HIS A 325 8.90 -6.01 1.04
N GLY A 326 8.78 -6.66 -0.12
CA GLY A 326 7.53 -7.27 -0.60
C GLY A 326 7.05 -8.38 0.33
N SER A 327 7.95 -9.26 0.76
CA SER A 327 7.63 -10.34 1.71
C SER A 327 7.20 -9.78 3.07
N ALA A 328 7.89 -8.76 3.58
CA ALA A 328 7.54 -8.13 4.85
C ALA A 328 6.13 -7.51 4.82
N LYS A 329 5.74 -6.88 3.71
CA LYS A 329 4.41 -6.30 3.50
C LYS A 329 3.33 -7.37 3.32
N ALA A 330 3.66 -8.48 2.67
CA ALA A 330 2.76 -9.63 2.53
C ALA A 330 2.38 -10.21 3.90
N ILE A 331 3.36 -10.32 4.80
CA ILE A 331 3.17 -10.88 6.14
C ILE A 331 2.49 -9.87 7.07
N SER A 332 2.67 -8.56 6.85
CA SER A 332 2.06 -7.52 7.69
C SER A 332 0.53 -7.41 7.52
N GLY A 333 -0.04 -8.05 6.49
CA GLY A 333 -1.44 -7.90 6.10
C GLY A 333 -1.70 -6.63 5.26
N GLY A 334 -0.65 -6.07 4.65
CA GLY A 334 -0.74 -4.97 3.68
C GLY A 334 -0.63 -5.44 2.22
N PRO A 335 -0.79 -4.53 1.23
CA PRO A 335 -0.79 -4.87 -0.20
C PRO A 335 0.59 -5.31 -0.81
N VAL A 336 0.62 -6.26 -1.79
CA VAL A 336 1.80 -6.91 -2.46
C VAL A 336 1.73 -7.04 -4.01
N TYR A 337 2.43 -6.20 -4.75
CA TYR A 337 2.33 -6.00 -6.21
C TYR A 337 3.11 -7.00 -7.09
N ILE A 338 2.57 -7.41 -8.26
CA ILE A 338 3.24 -8.30 -9.25
C ILE A 338 3.07 -7.80 -10.69
N ARG A 339 4.16 -7.63 -11.45
CA ARG A 339 4.20 -7.31 -12.89
C ARG A 339 4.91 -8.39 -13.68
N GLY A 340 4.69 -8.40 -15.01
CA GLY A 340 5.44 -9.26 -15.93
C GLY A 340 6.96 -9.07 -15.83
N ASP A 341 7.42 -7.82 -15.76
CA ASP A 341 8.83 -7.46 -15.66
C ASP A 341 9.50 -7.81 -14.33
N ASP A 342 8.71 -8.22 -13.32
CA ASP A 342 9.26 -8.70 -12.04
C ASP A 342 9.82 -10.13 -12.18
N VAL A 343 9.53 -10.84 -13.28
CA VAL A 343 10.13 -12.14 -13.58
C VAL A 343 11.52 -11.95 -14.17
N HIS A 344 12.53 -12.32 -13.40
CA HIS A 344 13.93 -12.27 -13.83
C HIS A 344 14.12 -13.01 -15.17
N LEU A 345 14.75 -12.34 -16.13
CA LEU A 345 15.03 -12.85 -17.49
C LEU A 345 13.79 -13.16 -18.34
N ILE A 346 12.61 -12.60 -18.02
CA ILE A 346 11.40 -12.82 -18.84
C ILE A 346 11.59 -12.45 -20.32
N SER A 347 12.41 -11.42 -20.59
CA SER A 347 12.78 -11.02 -21.95
C SER A 347 13.68 -12.03 -22.66
N GLU A 348 14.49 -12.81 -21.95
CA GLU A 348 15.35 -13.85 -22.53
C GLU A 348 14.55 -15.10 -22.94
N VAL A 349 13.41 -15.35 -22.28
CA VAL A 349 12.51 -16.46 -22.61
C VAL A 349 11.40 -16.07 -23.57
N ALA A 350 11.32 -14.80 -23.97
CA ALA A 350 10.38 -14.34 -24.97
C ALA A 350 10.73 -14.92 -26.35
N LEU A 351 9.76 -15.55 -27.00
CA LEU A 351 9.92 -16.20 -28.32
C LEU A 351 10.03 -15.19 -29.48
N ASP A 352 9.90 -13.90 -29.19
CA ASP A 352 9.99 -12.80 -30.15
C ASP A 352 11.11 -11.85 -29.72
N SER A 353 12.09 -11.62 -30.61
CA SER A 353 13.19 -10.69 -30.37
C SER A 353 12.73 -9.24 -30.23
N ASN A 354 11.52 -8.91 -30.69
CA ASN A 354 10.88 -7.61 -30.56
C ASN A 354 9.69 -7.66 -29.57
N TRP A 355 9.71 -8.59 -28.62
CA TRP A 355 8.66 -8.70 -27.60
C TRP A 355 8.40 -7.35 -26.94
N ASN A 356 7.12 -6.99 -26.89
CA ASN A 356 6.67 -5.66 -26.47
C ASN A 356 6.47 -5.53 -24.96
N GLY A 357 6.70 -6.60 -24.18
CA GLY A 357 6.51 -6.65 -22.73
C GLY A 357 5.18 -7.25 -22.28
N ASP A 358 4.29 -7.63 -23.20
CA ASP A 358 3.00 -8.24 -22.85
C ASP A 358 3.18 -9.67 -22.35
N CYS A 359 2.53 -10.04 -21.25
CA CYS A 359 2.60 -11.39 -20.70
C CYS A 359 1.22 -11.90 -20.27
N THR A 360 1.15 -13.19 -19.95
CA THR A 360 -0.01 -13.83 -19.34
C THR A 360 0.37 -14.36 -17.98
N VAL A 361 -0.53 -14.23 -17.01
CA VAL A 361 -0.36 -14.69 -15.63
C VAL A 361 -1.44 -15.71 -15.33
N TYR A 362 -1.02 -16.95 -15.13
CA TYR A 362 -1.90 -18.07 -14.78
C TYR A 362 -1.81 -18.40 -13.29
N SER A 363 -2.94 -18.37 -12.61
CA SER A 363 -3.07 -18.67 -11.17
C SER A 363 -3.39 -20.15 -10.96
N HIS A 364 -2.53 -20.90 -10.28
CA HIS A 364 -2.66 -22.36 -10.19
C HIS A 364 -3.77 -22.83 -9.24
N ARG A 365 -4.08 -22.12 -8.15
CA ARG A 365 -5.19 -22.54 -7.28
C ARG A 365 -6.56 -22.11 -7.79
N SER A 366 -6.70 -20.89 -8.30
CA SER A 366 -7.99 -20.41 -8.82
C SER A 366 -8.27 -20.92 -10.24
N GLY A 367 -7.21 -21.18 -11.01
CA GLY A 367 -7.28 -21.58 -12.40
C GLY A 367 -7.49 -20.42 -13.37
N ASP A 368 -7.41 -19.17 -12.90
CA ASP A 368 -7.66 -17.97 -13.70
C ASP A 368 -6.44 -17.60 -14.56
N LEU A 369 -6.70 -16.96 -15.70
CA LEU A 369 -5.69 -16.42 -16.59
C LEU A 369 -5.95 -14.93 -16.83
N VAL A 370 -4.93 -14.11 -16.64
CA VAL A 370 -4.96 -12.67 -16.91
C VAL A 370 -3.88 -12.33 -17.93
N THR A 371 -4.17 -11.45 -18.88
CA THR A 371 -3.17 -10.88 -19.78
C THR A 371 -2.76 -9.51 -19.23
N LEU A 372 -1.46 -9.28 -19.09
CA LEU A 372 -0.89 -8.01 -18.66
C LEU A 372 -0.14 -7.39 -19.84
N SER A 373 -0.42 -6.13 -20.16
CA SER A 373 0.43 -5.40 -21.09
C SER A 373 1.74 -4.96 -20.41
N HIS A 374 2.69 -4.49 -21.19
CA HIS A 374 3.96 -4.00 -20.65
C HIS A 374 3.78 -2.93 -19.56
N ASN A 375 4.39 -3.17 -18.39
CA ASN A 375 4.25 -2.43 -17.14
C ASN A 375 2.89 -2.53 -16.41
N ASP A 376 1.92 -3.30 -16.91
CA ASP A 376 0.71 -3.60 -16.15
C ASP A 376 1.03 -4.55 -14.98
N ASP A 377 0.28 -4.41 -13.89
CA ASP A 377 0.37 -5.24 -12.69
C ASP A 377 -0.91 -6.06 -12.45
N MET A 378 -0.75 -7.23 -11.81
CA MET A 378 -1.83 -8.07 -11.33
C MET A 378 -1.89 -8.05 -9.79
N LEU A 379 -3.10 -7.89 -9.27
CA LEU A 379 -3.40 -7.81 -7.84
C LEU A 379 -3.62 -9.16 -7.17
N VAL A 380 -2.91 -9.41 -6.06
CA VAL A 380 -2.91 -10.67 -5.31
C VAL A 380 -3.02 -10.41 -3.82
N SER A 381 -4.14 -10.81 -3.21
CA SER A 381 -4.30 -10.82 -1.76
C SER A 381 -4.22 -12.26 -1.23
N LEU A 382 -3.27 -12.53 -0.33
CA LEU A 382 -3.14 -13.82 0.34
C LEU A 382 -3.70 -13.72 1.75
N LYS A 383 -4.55 -14.69 2.12
CA LYS A 383 -4.94 -14.85 3.53
C LYS A 383 -3.75 -15.33 4.36
N VAL A 384 -3.79 -15.10 5.66
CA VAL A 384 -2.78 -15.57 6.63
C VAL A 384 -2.44 -17.05 6.38
N LEU A 385 -1.14 -17.35 6.22
CA LEU A 385 -0.60 -18.69 5.93
C LEU A 385 -1.14 -19.36 4.66
N LYS A 386 -1.52 -18.58 3.63
CA LYS A 386 -1.84 -19.08 2.28
C LYS A 386 -0.74 -18.70 1.29
N HIS A 387 -0.64 -19.49 0.22
CA HIS A 387 0.23 -19.23 -0.93
C HIS A 387 -0.56 -19.41 -2.23
N GLU A 388 -0.10 -18.77 -3.29
CA GLU A 388 -0.52 -18.98 -4.68
C GLU A 388 0.74 -19.22 -5.53
N ILE A 389 0.60 -19.97 -6.62
CA ILE A 389 1.66 -20.15 -7.61
C ILE A 389 1.18 -19.51 -8.91
N PHE A 390 2.03 -18.68 -9.51
CA PHE A 390 1.76 -18.06 -10.80
C PHE A 390 2.71 -18.59 -11.87
N THR A 391 2.17 -18.91 -13.05
CA THR A 391 2.97 -19.07 -14.27
C THR A 391 2.83 -17.79 -15.07
N ILE A 392 3.94 -17.07 -15.27
CA ILE A 392 4.00 -15.87 -16.10
C ILE A 392 4.68 -16.23 -17.42
N THR A 393 4.05 -15.90 -18.55
CA THR A 393 4.56 -16.26 -19.87
C THR A 393 4.46 -15.09 -20.85
N PRO A 394 5.55 -14.72 -21.54
CA PRO A 394 5.52 -13.73 -22.62
C PRO A 394 4.47 -14.05 -23.68
N VAL A 395 3.69 -13.05 -24.06
CA VAL A 395 2.77 -13.12 -25.18
C VAL A 395 3.53 -12.85 -26.47
N LYS A 396 3.40 -13.77 -27.43
CA LYS A 396 3.90 -13.58 -28.79
C LYS A 396 2.77 -13.14 -29.71
N VAL A 397 3.00 -12.08 -30.48
CA VAL A 397 2.09 -11.65 -31.55
C VAL A 397 2.43 -12.40 -32.83
N LEU A 398 1.50 -13.20 -33.35
CA LEU A 398 1.69 -13.99 -34.56
C LEU A 398 1.26 -13.23 -35.82
N ALA A 399 0.14 -12.50 -35.73
CA ALA A 399 -0.44 -11.69 -36.79
C ALA A 399 -1.41 -10.66 -36.16
N PRO A 400 -1.89 -9.65 -36.90
CA PRO A 400 -2.91 -8.73 -36.39
C PRO A 400 -4.12 -9.50 -35.86
N ARG A 401 -4.43 -9.33 -34.57
CA ARG A 401 -5.49 -10.01 -33.78
C ARG A 401 -5.20 -11.47 -33.37
N PHE A 402 -4.02 -12.00 -33.66
CA PHE A 402 -3.59 -13.34 -33.25
C PHE A 402 -2.34 -13.26 -32.38
N SER A 403 -2.51 -13.52 -31.10
CA SER A 403 -1.45 -13.59 -30.09
C SER A 403 -1.58 -14.89 -29.29
N PHE A 404 -0.44 -15.40 -28.85
CA PHE A 404 -0.34 -16.72 -28.23
C PHE A 404 0.70 -16.75 -27.11
N ALA A 405 0.43 -17.49 -26.04
CA ALA A 405 1.41 -17.77 -24.98
C ALA A 405 1.25 -19.19 -24.43
N PRO A 406 2.31 -20.03 -24.39
CA PRO A 406 2.22 -21.38 -23.83
C PRO A 406 2.33 -21.34 -22.29
N LEU A 407 1.34 -21.89 -21.57
CA LEU A 407 1.41 -21.91 -20.10
C LEU A 407 2.20 -23.14 -19.64
N GLY A 408 3.45 -22.91 -19.21
CA GLY A 408 4.32 -23.96 -18.70
C GLY A 408 3.96 -24.40 -17.28
N LYS A 409 3.21 -25.52 -17.17
CA LYS A 409 3.28 -26.64 -16.20
C LYS A 409 1.93 -27.34 -16.15
N GLY A 410 1.92 -28.64 -16.46
CA GLY A 410 0.75 -29.51 -16.36
C GLY A 410 0.41 -29.82 -14.90
N TYR A 411 -0.89 -29.87 -14.60
CA TYR A 411 -1.36 -30.43 -13.34
C TYR A 411 -0.85 -31.87 -13.24
N GLU A 412 -0.11 -32.17 -12.17
CA GLU A 412 0.52 -33.47 -11.85
C GLU A 412 1.70 -33.92 -12.75
N GLY A 413 2.62 -33.02 -13.13
CA GLY A 413 3.91 -33.44 -13.70
C GLY A 413 4.91 -32.31 -14.02
N GLU A 414 6.21 -32.64 -14.01
CA GLU A 414 7.27 -31.73 -14.49
C GLU A 414 7.33 -31.72 -16.03
N GLY A 415 6.95 -30.60 -16.64
CA GLY A 415 6.97 -30.43 -18.09
C GLY A 415 7.42 -29.04 -18.51
N ASN A 416 8.35 -28.97 -19.48
CA ASN A 416 8.72 -27.76 -20.22
C ASN A 416 8.08 -27.81 -21.62
N SER A 417 7.62 -26.66 -22.12
CA SER A 417 7.07 -26.50 -23.47
C SER A 417 7.86 -25.47 -24.27
N ASN A 418 8.31 -25.84 -25.47
CA ASN A 418 8.94 -24.92 -26.44
C ASN A 418 8.07 -24.85 -27.70
N ALA A 419 7.64 -23.65 -28.09
CA ALA A 419 6.85 -23.43 -29.30
C ALA A 419 7.74 -22.98 -30.48
N GLU A 420 7.54 -23.58 -31.65
CA GLU A 420 8.20 -23.22 -32.91
C GLU A 420 7.13 -22.80 -33.95
N ASP A 421 7.36 -21.69 -34.66
CA ASP A 421 6.39 -21.14 -35.61
C ASP A 421 6.57 -21.70 -37.02
N ARG A 422 5.45 -22.02 -37.69
CA ARG A 422 5.37 -22.31 -39.13
C ARG A 422 4.09 -21.70 -39.70
N LEU A 423 4.14 -20.44 -40.11
CA LEU A 423 3.12 -19.84 -40.98
C LEU A 423 3.04 -20.59 -42.32
N ARG A 424 1.95 -21.32 -42.56
CA ARG A 424 1.60 -21.90 -43.85
C ARG A 424 0.21 -21.41 -44.27
N ASN A 425 0.16 -20.44 -45.16
CA ASN A 425 -1.07 -20.05 -45.85
C ASN A 425 -1.46 -21.13 -46.86
N LEU A 426 -2.46 -21.95 -46.53
CA LEU A 426 -3.05 -22.95 -47.43
C LEU A 426 -4.55 -22.70 -47.70
N SER A 427 -5.08 -21.51 -47.38
CA SER A 427 -6.47 -21.16 -47.65
C SER A 427 -6.67 -19.67 -47.94
N ILE A 428 -7.83 -19.30 -48.48
CA ILE A 428 -8.23 -17.91 -48.78
C ILE A 428 -8.54 -17.12 -47.48
N GLU A 429 -8.66 -17.81 -46.34
CA GLU A 429 -8.70 -17.23 -45.00
C GLU A 429 -7.32 -17.31 -44.33
N VAL A 430 -6.89 -16.23 -43.66
CA VAL A 430 -5.64 -16.22 -42.87
C VAL A 430 -5.84 -17.11 -41.65
N VAL A 431 -5.17 -18.26 -41.65
CA VAL A 431 -5.18 -19.24 -40.55
C VAL A 431 -3.79 -19.23 -39.91
N ALA A 432 -3.69 -19.05 -38.60
CA ALA A 432 -2.42 -19.14 -37.89
C ALA A 432 -2.26 -20.55 -37.30
N LEU A 433 -1.16 -21.23 -37.65
CA LEU A 433 -0.83 -22.56 -37.15
C LEU A 433 0.32 -22.45 -36.14
N VAL A 434 0.06 -22.82 -34.90
CA VAL A 434 1.07 -22.86 -33.82
C VAL A 434 1.48 -24.30 -33.58
N SER A 435 2.78 -24.60 -33.66
CA SER A 435 3.32 -25.92 -33.32
C SER A 435 4.18 -25.83 -32.06
N MET A 436 4.03 -26.79 -31.16
CA MET A 436 4.78 -26.79 -29.90
C MET A 436 5.18 -28.20 -29.49
N LYS A 437 6.33 -28.27 -28.82
CA LYS A 437 6.85 -29.48 -28.20
C LYS A 437 6.56 -29.42 -26.71
N VAL A 438 5.68 -30.30 -26.23
CA VAL A 438 5.24 -30.33 -24.83
C VAL A 438 5.69 -31.62 -24.18
N LYS A 439 6.39 -31.53 -23.05
CA LYS A 439 6.75 -32.70 -22.24
C LYS A 439 5.75 -32.88 -21.10
N GLY A 440 5.34 -34.13 -20.83
CA GLY A 440 4.45 -34.47 -19.73
C GLY A 440 3.07 -34.93 -20.20
N CYS A 441 2.24 -35.36 -19.26
CA CYS A 441 0.84 -35.70 -19.45
C CYS A 441 -0.04 -34.85 -18.50
N GLY A 442 -1.36 -34.92 -18.65
CA GLY A 442 -2.34 -34.17 -17.85
C GLY A 442 -2.87 -32.91 -18.52
N ARG A 443 -3.47 -32.02 -17.72
CA ARG A 443 -4.09 -30.79 -18.22
C ARG A 443 -3.04 -29.81 -18.72
N PHE A 444 -3.19 -29.39 -19.96
CA PHE A 444 -2.33 -28.46 -20.65
C PHE A 444 -3.11 -27.18 -20.98
N GLY A 445 -2.49 -26.02 -20.78
CA GLY A 445 -3.12 -24.72 -20.95
C GLY A 445 -2.31 -23.79 -21.85
N THR A 446 -2.99 -22.96 -22.64
CA THR A 446 -2.35 -21.90 -23.44
C THR A 446 -3.23 -20.67 -23.49
N TYR A 447 -2.64 -19.50 -23.63
CA TYR A 447 -3.36 -18.30 -24.02
C TYR A 447 -3.47 -18.21 -25.55
N ALA A 448 -4.66 -17.88 -26.04
CA ALA A 448 -4.89 -17.50 -27.42
C ALA A 448 -5.90 -16.34 -27.51
N SER A 449 -5.53 -15.26 -28.21
CA SER A 449 -6.40 -14.09 -28.40
C SER A 449 -7.60 -14.36 -29.32
N ALA A 450 -7.63 -15.51 -29.99
CA ALA A 450 -8.70 -15.96 -30.87
C ALA A 450 -9.12 -17.40 -30.53
N LYS A 451 -10.38 -17.72 -30.77
CA LYS A 451 -10.91 -19.07 -30.58
C LYS A 451 -10.30 -20.03 -31.60
N LEU A 452 -9.81 -21.16 -31.12
CA LEU A 452 -9.26 -22.22 -31.97
C LEU A 452 -10.32 -22.87 -32.87
N ARG A 453 -9.87 -23.25 -34.07
CA ARG A 453 -10.58 -24.15 -34.98
C ARG A 453 -10.31 -25.60 -34.66
N LYS A 454 -9.04 -25.96 -34.44
CA LYS A 454 -8.59 -27.35 -34.21
C LYS A 454 -7.39 -27.42 -33.28
N CYS A 455 -7.27 -28.53 -32.54
CA CYS A 455 -6.11 -28.88 -31.73
C CYS A 455 -5.73 -30.33 -32.03
N ARG A 456 -4.44 -30.60 -32.26
CA ARG A 456 -3.92 -31.93 -32.53
C ARG A 456 -2.75 -32.27 -31.62
N VAL A 457 -2.67 -33.52 -31.20
CA VAL A 457 -1.52 -34.09 -30.51
C VAL A 457 -0.99 -35.24 -31.36
N GLY A 458 0.17 -35.04 -31.97
CA GLY A 458 0.70 -35.92 -33.02
C GLY A 458 -0.21 -35.90 -34.24
N LEU A 459 -0.80 -37.05 -34.57
CA LEU A 459 -1.73 -37.20 -35.71
C LEU A 459 -3.21 -37.17 -35.29
N SER A 460 -3.49 -37.11 -33.98
CA SER A 460 -4.85 -37.22 -33.44
C SER A 460 -5.42 -35.84 -33.13
N GLU A 461 -6.64 -35.58 -33.55
CA GLU A 461 -7.41 -34.40 -33.14
C GLU A 461 -7.92 -34.60 -31.71
N VAL A 462 -7.79 -33.59 -30.86
CA VAL A 462 -8.15 -33.65 -29.44
C VAL A 462 -9.15 -32.57 -29.06
N ASP A 463 -10.02 -32.89 -28.12
CA ASP A 463 -10.97 -31.94 -27.57
C ASP A 463 -10.26 -30.83 -26.77
N PHE A 464 -10.88 -29.66 -26.77
CA PHE A 464 -10.39 -28.50 -26.04
C PHE A 464 -11.54 -27.63 -25.51
N ALA A 465 -11.26 -26.92 -24.41
CA ALA A 465 -12.14 -25.91 -23.86
C ALA A 465 -11.51 -24.53 -24.03
N TYR A 466 -12.26 -23.56 -24.55
CA TYR A 466 -11.81 -22.18 -24.75
C TYR A 466 -12.69 -21.20 -23.98
N GLU A 467 -12.06 -20.38 -23.15
CA GLU A 467 -12.72 -19.32 -22.40
C GLU A 467 -12.51 -17.98 -23.11
N LEU A 468 -13.60 -17.42 -23.64
CA LEU A 468 -13.56 -16.20 -24.46
C LEU A 468 -13.08 -14.97 -23.68
N ALA A 469 -13.38 -14.88 -22.38
CA ALA A 469 -13.07 -13.70 -21.56
C ALA A 469 -11.56 -13.58 -21.27
N SER A 470 -10.90 -14.71 -20.98
CA SER A 470 -9.48 -14.76 -20.62
C SER A 470 -8.58 -15.16 -21.79
N GLY A 471 -9.15 -15.71 -22.86
CA GLY A 471 -8.39 -16.34 -23.95
C GLY A 471 -7.75 -17.67 -23.53
N LEU A 472 -8.14 -18.24 -22.39
CA LEU A 472 -7.57 -19.48 -21.88
C LEU A 472 -8.09 -20.69 -22.66
N LEU A 473 -7.19 -21.39 -23.32
CA LEU A 473 -7.40 -22.70 -23.89
C LEU A 473 -6.93 -23.77 -22.90
N ARG A 474 -7.72 -24.83 -22.75
CA ARG A 474 -7.34 -26.04 -22.01
C ARG A 474 -7.57 -27.28 -22.88
N THR A 475 -6.60 -28.18 -22.89
CA THR A 475 -6.73 -29.53 -23.46
C THR A 475 -6.05 -30.53 -22.52
N ASN A 476 -6.24 -31.83 -22.75
CA ASN A 476 -5.71 -32.87 -21.88
C ASN A 476 -4.77 -33.78 -22.68
N LEU A 477 -3.53 -33.89 -22.23
CA LEU A 477 -2.56 -34.87 -22.73
C LEU A 477 -2.79 -36.17 -21.97
N LEU A 478 -3.46 -37.14 -22.57
CA LEU A 478 -3.92 -38.34 -21.87
C LEU A 478 -2.77 -39.19 -21.31
N ASP A 479 -1.68 -39.30 -22.09
CA ASP A 479 -0.55 -40.16 -21.79
C ASP A 479 0.76 -39.39 -21.91
N MET A 480 1.84 -39.93 -21.34
CA MET A 480 3.19 -39.43 -21.60
C MET A 480 3.58 -39.63 -23.08
N PRO A 481 4.55 -38.87 -23.61
CA PRO A 481 5.09 -39.12 -24.95
C PRO A 481 5.58 -40.57 -25.09
N HIS A 482 5.39 -41.19 -26.26
CA HIS A 482 5.89 -42.55 -26.56
C HIS A 482 7.40 -42.62 -26.30
N GLU A 483 7.96 -43.77 -25.89
CA GLU A 483 9.37 -43.87 -25.48
C GLU A 483 10.38 -43.37 -26.55
N ASP A 484 10.03 -43.52 -27.82
CA ASP A 484 10.83 -43.04 -28.96
C ASP A 484 10.75 -41.50 -29.19
N GLN A 485 9.81 -40.83 -28.54
CA GLN A 485 9.54 -39.39 -28.63
C GLN A 485 9.71 -38.74 -27.26
N LYS A 486 10.66 -37.80 -27.11
CA LYS A 486 10.90 -37.13 -25.81
C LYS A 486 9.82 -36.12 -25.39
N VAL A 487 8.89 -35.77 -26.30
CA VAL A 487 7.88 -34.71 -26.19
C VAL A 487 6.68 -35.03 -27.08
N HIS A 488 5.49 -34.54 -26.74
CA HIS A 488 4.35 -34.44 -27.65
C HIS A 488 4.59 -33.32 -28.67
N THR A 489 4.16 -33.52 -29.90
CA THR A 489 3.96 -32.43 -30.86
C THR A 489 2.51 -32.01 -30.81
N VAL A 490 2.23 -30.78 -30.35
CA VAL A 490 0.89 -30.20 -30.32
C VAL A 490 0.77 -29.16 -31.41
N GLU A 491 -0.27 -29.23 -32.22
CA GLU A 491 -0.57 -28.28 -33.29
C GLU A 491 -1.93 -27.62 -33.03
N ILE A 492 -1.95 -26.29 -33.08
CA ILE A 492 -3.12 -25.46 -32.81
C ILE A 492 -3.41 -24.61 -34.05
N GLU A 493 -4.65 -24.69 -34.54
CA GLU A 493 -5.16 -23.89 -35.66
C GLU A 493 -6.08 -22.78 -35.12
N LEU A 494 -5.69 -21.53 -35.29
CA LEU A 494 -6.41 -20.31 -34.87
C LEU A 494 -7.20 -19.67 -36.02
#